data_AF-A0A9E0VPP3-F1
#
_entry.id   AF-A0A9E0VPP3-F1
#
_cell.length_a   1.000
_cell.length_b   1.000
_cell.length_c   1.000
_cell.angle_alpha   90.00
_cell.angle_beta   90.00
_cell.angle_gamma   90.00
#
_symmetry.space_group_name_H-M   'P 1'
#
loop_
_entity.id
_entity.type
_entity.pdbx_description
1 polymer ?
#
loop_
_entity_poly.entity_id
_entity_poly.type
_entity_poly.pdbx_seq_one_letter_code
_entity_poly.pdbx_strand_id
1 'polypeptide(L)'
;MAIFILVFTLLMAFLAIALLLGIAPISSKAKSRTMCVGATLMILITVMTCDYIDMQTDIKAKIRFHAVLIFAIAVGYFCIAVAYMEKYNTVKRRNQKLEEALTTKEQEKVSILLKEQNEKQKALLQGELEWLADKIKMFTEEEQKAILACAYAFAEHDLIITPSISIQQKDTCSQQDLMYFVCSAFFNMGKKRNDIVSFLYKVFPLYFPAGESVLAKKMPGQERVKERREKENN
;
A
#
# COMPACT_ATOMS: atom_id res chain seq x y z
N MET A 1 -8.22 45.54 50.63
CA MET A 1 -7.45 44.32 51.05
C MET A 1 -8.29 43.05 50.91
N ALA A 2 -9.48 42.95 51.51
CA ALA A 2 -10.32 41.74 51.43
C ALA A 2 -10.72 41.33 50.00
N ILE A 3 -11.18 42.27 49.16
CA ILE A 3 -11.58 42.02 47.76
C ILE A 3 -10.41 41.48 46.92
N PHE A 4 -9.22 42.04 47.09
CA PHE A 4 -8.00 41.61 46.40
C PHE A 4 -7.63 40.16 46.74
N ILE A 5 -7.66 39.81 48.04
CA ILE A 5 -7.35 38.45 48.51
C ILE A 5 -8.38 37.46 47.97
N LEU A 6 -9.66 37.83 47.97
CA LEU A 6 -10.74 37.01 47.42
C LEU A 6 -10.53 36.72 45.92
N VAL A 7 -10.30 37.75 45.11
CA VAL A 7 -10.09 37.60 43.65
C VAL A 7 -8.86 36.74 43.36
N PHE A 8 -7.75 36.98 44.07
CA PHE A 8 -6.53 36.19 43.92
C PHE A 8 -6.74 34.71 44.32
N THR A 9 -7.50 34.45 45.39
CA THR A 9 -7.80 33.10 45.86
C THR A 9 -8.66 32.34 44.85
N LEU A 10 -9.66 32.99 44.27
CA LEU A 10 -10.50 32.42 43.21
C LEU A 10 -9.69 32.12 41.93
N LEU A 11 -8.75 32.99 41.56
CA LEU A 11 -7.82 32.76 40.45
C LEU A 11 -6.94 31.53 40.67
N MET A 12 -6.36 31.39 41.86
CA MET A 12 -5.53 30.24 42.20
C MET A 12 -6.35 28.94 42.25
N ALA A 13 -7.59 28.99 42.75
CA ALA A 13 -8.50 27.86 42.73
C ALA A 13 -8.85 27.44 41.30
N PHE A 14 -9.13 28.40 40.41
CA PHE A 14 -9.40 28.12 39.00
C PHE A 14 -8.19 27.51 38.29
N LEU A 15 -6.99 28.04 38.52
CA LEU A 15 -5.76 27.48 37.98
C LEU A 15 -5.53 26.05 38.46
N ALA A 16 -5.74 25.78 39.76
CA ALA A 16 -5.65 24.43 40.30
C ALA A 16 -6.66 23.48 39.64
N ILE A 17 -7.90 23.91 39.44
CA ILE A 17 -8.92 23.14 38.72
C ILE A 17 -8.49 22.88 37.26
N ALA A 18 -7.95 23.88 36.56
CA ALA A 18 -7.48 23.72 35.19
C ALA A 18 -6.34 22.70 35.08
N LEU A 19 -5.38 22.73 36.02
CA LEU A 19 -4.29 21.74 36.09
C LEU A 19 -4.82 20.34 36.38
N LEU A 20 -5.73 20.20 37.36
CA LEU A 20 -6.36 18.93 37.69
C LEU A 20 -7.19 18.36 36.52
N LEU A 21 -7.94 19.20 35.80
CA LEU A 21 -8.69 18.79 34.62
C LEU A 21 -7.77 18.35 33.47
N GLY A 22 -6.58 18.94 33.36
CA GLY A 22 -5.56 18.52 32.39
C GLY A 22 -5.17 17.05 32.57
N ILE A 23 -4.92 16.65 33.82
CA ILE A 23 -4.48 15.28 34.16
C ILE A 23 -5.63 14.29 34.37
N ALA A 24 -6.85 14.76 34.63
CA ALA A 24 -7.98 13.90 34.97
C ALA A 24 -8.37 12.92 33.83
N PRO A 25 -8.85 11.70 34.11
CA PRO A 25 -9.22 10.71 33.10
C PRO A 25 -10.63 10.94 32.53
N ILE A 26 -10.94 12.19 32.17
CA ILE A 26 -12.21 12.62 31.56
C ILE A 26 -12.09 12.70 30.04
N SER A 27 -13.21 12.60 29.32
CA SER A 27 -13.18 12.68 27.85
C SER A 27 -12.56 13.99 27.36
N SER A 28 -11.69 13.92 26.34
CA SER A 28 -11.02 15.09 25.78
C SER A 28 -11.99 16.17 25.30
N LYS A 29 -13.17 15.75 24.80
CA LYS A 29 -14.27 16.64 24.43
C LYS A 29 -14.83 17.40 25.63
N ALA A 30 -15.06 16.72 26.76
CA ALA A 30 -15.54 17.35 27.99
C ALA A 30 -14.47 18.31 28.56
N LYS A 31 -13.21 17.87 28.67
CA LYS A 31 -12.09 18.71 29.12
C LYS A 31 -11.98 20.01 28.34
N SER A 32 -11.90 19.91 27.01
CA SER A 32 -11.75 21.06 26.13
C SER A 32 -12.92 22.04 26.24
N ARG A 33 -14.16 21.54 26.40
CA ARG A 33 -15.34 22.39 26.61
C ARG A 33 -15.27 23.11 27.96
N THR A 34 -14.96 22.39 29.05
CA THR A 34 -14.89 22.97 30.39
C THR A 34 -13.80 24.05 30.48
N MET A 35 -12.61 23.79 29.90
CA MET A 35 -11.51 24.76 29.86
C MET A 35 -11.86 26.01 29.03
N CYS A 36 -12.53 25.84 27.89
CA CYS A 36 -12.94 26.95 27.03
C CYS A 36 -14.00 27.84 27.72
N VAL A 37 -15.03 27.23 28.31
CA VAL A 37 -16.07 27.96 29.07
C VAL A 37 -15.45 28.69 30.26
N GLY A 38 -14.55 28.04 30.99
CA GLY A 38 -13.82 28.67 32.09
C GLY A 38 -12.98 29.86 31.63
N ALA A 39 -12.22 29.73 30.55
CA ALA A 39 -11.41 30.82 30.00
C ALA A 39 -12.27 32.03 29.58
N THR A 40 -13.41 31.81 28.93
CA THR A 40 -14.34 32.88 28.54
C THR A 40 -14.90 33.61 29.76
N LEU A 41 -15.30 32.89 30.81
CA LEU A 41 -15.77 33.50 32.06
C LEU A 41 -14.66 34.32 32.73
N MET A 42 -13.43 33.82 32.73
CA MET A 42 -12.28 34.55 33.28
C MET A 42 -11.99 35.85 32.52
N ILE A 43 -12.10 35.85 31.19
CA ILE A 43 -11.95 37.06 30.36
C ILE A 43 -13.06 38.07 30.69
N LEU A 44 -14.31 37.63 30.84
CA LEU A 44 -15.43 38.51 31.20
C LEU A 44 -15.22 39.15 32.58
N ILE A 45 -14.80 38.37 33.59
CA ILE A 45 -14.50 38.88 34.94
C ILE A 45 -13.34 39.89 34.90
N THR A 46 -12.31 39.60 34.10
CA THR A 46 -11.15 40.47 33.88
C THR A 46 -11.59 41.83 33.32
N VAL A 47 -12.41 41.84 32.26
CA VAL A 47 -12.95 43.08 31.66
C VAL A 47 -13.77 43.90 32.67
N MET A 48 -14.66 43.26 33.42
CA MET A 48 -15.48 43.95 34.44
C MET A 48 -14.64 44.51 35.60
N THR A 49 -13.46 43.95 35.87
CA THR A 49 -12.56 44.42 36.93
C THR A 49 -11.72 45.62 36.48
N CYS A 50 -11.54 45.85 35.18
CA CYS A 50 -10.78 47.00 34.65
C CYS A 50 -11.40 48.34 35.10
N ASP A 51 -12.72 48.50 34.97
CA ASP A 51 -13.43 49.73 35.37
C ASP A 51 -13.30 50.03 36.87
N TYR A 52 -13.24 48.97 37.69
CA TYR A 52 -13.02 49.10 39.14
C TYR A 52 -11.61 49.60 39.48
N ILE A 53 -10.61 49.22 38.69
CA ILE A 53 -9.21 49.62 38.89
C ILE A 53 -9.01 51.10 38.56
N ASP A 54 -9.72 51.63 37.56
CA ASP A 54 -9.63 53.04 37.17
C ASP A 54 -10.26 53.98 38.21
N MET A 55 -11.23 53.50 38.99
CA MET A 55 -11.82 54.23 40.11
C MET A 55 -10.93 54.26 41.37
N GLN A 56 -9.80 53.53 41.38
CA GLN A 56 -8.91 53.43 42.55
C GLN A 56 -7.85 54.54 42.57
N THR A 57 -7.82 55.34 43.64
CA THR A 57 -6.90 56.48 43.81
C THR A 57 -5.56 56.13 44.46
N ASP A 58 -5.47 55.00 45.16
CA ASP A 58 -4.21 54.51 45.75
C ASP A 58 -3.34 53.79 44.71
N ILE A 59 -2.15 54.34 44.44
CA ILE A 59 -1.19 53.82 43.45
C ILE A 59 -0.77 52.39 43.80
N LYS A 60 -0.59 52.07 45.08
CA LYS A 60 -0.14 50.74 45.53
C LYS A 60 -1.20 49.68 45.25
N ALA A 61 -2.47 49.98 45.54
CA ALA A 61 -3.60 49.14 45.18
C ALA A 61 -3.72 49.00 43.66
N LYS A 62 -3.59 50.09 42.89
CA LYS A 62 -3.65 50.08 41.43
C LYS A 62 -2.61 49.12 40.82
N ILE A 63 -1.35 49.17 41.26
CA ILE A 63 -0.29 48.25 40.79
C ILE A 63 -0.62 46.79 41.12
N ARG A 64 -1.10 46.51 42.34
CA ARG A 64 -1.47 45.15 42.76
C ARG A 64 -2.61 44.59 41.92
N PHE A 65 -3.65 45.38 41.63
CA PHE A 65 -4.74 44.94 40.77
C PHE A 65 -4.30 44.73 39.32
N HIS A 66 -3.42 45.57 38.76
CA HIS A 66 -2.84 45.35 37.44
C HIS A 66 -2.04 44.04 37.38
N ALA A 67 -1.27 43.71 38.42
CA ALA A 67 -0.55 42.44 38.49
C ALA A 67 -1.50 41.23 38.47
N VAL A 68 -2.63 41.31 39.19
CA VAL A 68 -3.68 40.28 39.18
C VAL A 68 -4.36 40.17 37.81
N LEU A 69 -4.60 41.29 37.14
CA LEU A 69 -5.19 41.33 35.81
C LEU A 69 -4.29 40.64 34.77
N ILE A 70 -3.00 40.98 34.77
CA ILE A 70 -1.99 40.36 33.90
C ILE A 70 -1.92 38.84 34.16
N PHE A 71 -1.94 38.43 35.43
CA PHE A 71 -1.96 37.02 35.79
C PHE A 71 -3.23 36.30 35.31
N ALA A 72 -4.41 36.92 35.46
CA ALA A 72 -5.68 36.37 34.99
C ALA A 72 -5.69 36.14 33.47
N ILE A 73 -5.16 37.09 32.70
CA ILE A 73 -5.00 36.98 31.25
C ILE A 73 -4.06 35.83 30.90
N ALA A 74 -2.90 35.74 31.56
CA ALA A 74 -1.94 34.66 31.34
C ALA A 74 -2.54 33.26 31.62
N VAL A 75 -3.31 33.12 32.71
CA VAL A 75 -4.03 31.88 33.03
C VAL A 75 -5.10 31.57 31.98
N GLY A 76 -5.83 32.57 31.48
CA GLY A 76 -6.80 32.40 30.41
C GLY A 76 -6.18 31.84 29.12
N TYR A 77 -5.05 32.42 28.69
CA TYR A 77 -4.30 31.93 27.52
C TYR A 77 -3.77 30.51 27.73
N PHE A 78 -3.25 30.21 28.93
CA PHE A 78 -2.80 28.86 29.27
C PHE A 78 -3.93 27.83 29.16
N CYS A 79 -5.13 28.13 29.68
CA CYS A 79 -6.29 27.25 29.57
C CYS A 79 -6.70 26.98 28.11
N ILE A 80 -6.64 28.00 27.25
CA ILE A 80 -6.91 27.86 25.81
C ILE A 80 -5.86 26.94 25.17
N ALA A 81 -4.57 27.17 25.47
CA ALA A 81 -3.48 26.35 24.94
C ALA A 81 -3.62 24.87 25.32
N VAL A 82 -3.93 24.56 26.59
CA VAL A 82 -4.16 23.19 27.05
C VAL A 82 -5.38 22.56 26.33
N ALA A 83 -6.45 23.32 26.15
CA ALA A 83 -7.64 22.85 25.42
C ALA A 83 -7.35 22.53 23.94
N TYR A 84 -6.51 23.32 23.28
CA TYR A 84 -6.05 23.05 21.90
C TYR A 84 -5.13 21.83 21.83
N MET A 85 -4.17 21.70 22.75
CA MET A 85 -3.27 20.56 22.82
C MET A 85 -4.04 19.24 23.02
N GLU A 86 -5.06 19.23 23.87
CA GLU A 86 -5.90 18.04 24.10
C GLU A 86 -6.70 17.64 22.84
N LYS A 87 -7.24 18.62 22.11
CA LYS A 87 -7.88 18.38 20.80
C LYS A 87 -6.89 17.84 19.78
N TYR A 88 -5.71 18.46 19.67
CA TYR A 88 -4.64 18.02 18.78
C TYR A 88 -4.22 16.57 19.08
N ASN A 89 -4.01 16.22 20.35
CA ASN A 89 -3.66 14.85 20.77
C ASN A 89 -4.76 13.83 20.46
N THR A 90 -6.03 14.25 20.52
CA THR A 90 -7.16 13.40 20.13
C THR A 90 -7.17 13.16 18.62
N VAL A 91 -7.00 14.23 17.83
CA VAL A 91 -6.92 14.14 16.36
C VAL A 91 -5.73 13.29 15.94
N LYS A 92 -4.55 13.53 16.53
CA LYS A 92 -3.33 12.75 16.28
C LYS A 92 -3.55 11.25 16.48
N ARG A 93 -4.14 10.85 17.60
CA ARG A 93 -4.46 9.42 17.86
C ARG A 93 -5.45 8.83 16.86
N ARG A 94 -6.47 9.61 16.44
CA ARG A 94 -7.44 9.15 15.43
C ARG A 94 -6.80 9.01 14.07
N ASN A 95 -5.93 9.94 13.69
CA ASN A 95 -5.18 9.89 12.45
C ASN A 95 -4.25 8.68 12.43
N GLN A 96 -3.52 8.41 13.51
CA GLN A 96 -2.68 7.20 13.62
C GLN A 96 -3.49 5.92 13.41
N LYS A 97 -4.65 5.78 14.08
CA LYS A 97 -5.54 4.63 13.87
C LYS A 97 -6.06 4.52 12.43
N LEU A 98 -6.34 5.65 11.80
CA LEU A 98 -6.81 5.69 10.42
C LEU A 98 -5.69 5.32 9.43
N GLU A 99 -4.47 5.81 9.67
CA GLU A 99 -3.28 5.44 8.91
C GLU A 99 -3.03 3.93 9.01
N GLU A 100 -3.03 3.36 10.22
CA GLU A 100 -2.88 1.91 10.42
C GLU A 100 -3.97 1.08 9.74
N ALA A 101 -5.22 1.52 9.80
CA ALA A 101 -6.34 0.85 9.13
C ALA A 101 -6.22 0.97 7.59
N LEU A 102 -5.77 2.12 7.09
CA LEU A 102 -5.56 2.34 5.67
C LEU A 102 -4.43 1.46 5.14
N THR A 103 -3.29 1.42 5.83
CA THR A 103 -2.15 0.58 5.44
C THR A 103 -2.52 -0.90 5.45
N THR A 104 -3.29 -1.35 6.45
CA THR A 104 -3.77 -2.74 6.53
C THR A 104 -4.68 -3.07 5.35
N LYS A 105 -5.64 -2.20 5.03
CA LYS A 105 -6.57 -2.40 3.91
C LYS A 105 -5.87 -2.34 2.56
N GLU A 106 -4.86 -1.49 2.41
CA GLU A 106 -4.03 -1.41 1.21
C GLU A 106 -3.20 -2.69 1.03
N GLN A 107 -2.56 -3.18 2.09
CA GLN A 107 -1.84 -4.46 2.08
C GLN A 107 -2.77 -5.65 1.76
N GLU A 108 -3.98 -5.68 2.32
CA GLU A 108 -4.99 -6.69 2.01
C GLU A 108 -5.42 -6.64 0.54
N LYS A 109 -5.68 -5.44 0.01
CA LYS A 109 -6.03 -5.29 -1.41
C LYS A 109 -4.90 -5.75 -2.33
N VAL A 110 -3.65 -5.39 -2.02
CA VAL A 110 -2.48 -5.82 -2.79
C VAL A 110 -2.30 -7.35 -2.72
N SER A 111 -2.49 -7.96 -1.55
CA SER A 111 -2.35 -9.42 -1.42
C SER A 111 -3.44 -10.19 -2.17
N ILE A 112 -4.69 -9.71 -2.15
CA ILE A 112 -5.79 -10.29 -2.93
C ILE A 112 -5.52 -10.18 -4.43
N LEU A 113 -5.14 -8.99 -4.92
CA LEU A 113 -4.83 -8.78 -6.34
C LEU A 113 -3.64 -9.63 -6.78
N LEU A 114 -2.59 -9.72 -5.97
CA LEU A 114 -1.43 -10.55 -6.27
C LEU A 114 -1.81 -12.03 -6.33
N LYS A 115 -2.62 -12.51 -5.40
CA LYS A 115 -3.12 -13.89 -5.40
C LYS A 115 -3.96 -14.19 -6.64
N GLU A 116 -4.88 -13.30 -6.99
CA GLU A 116 -5.72 -13.44 -8.18
C GLU A 116 -4.89 -13.44 -9.47
N GLN A 117 -3.89 -12.57 -9.58
CA GLN A 117 -2.96 -12.57 -10.71
C GLN A 117 -2.13 -13.85 -10.78
N ASN A 118 -1.61 -14.33 -9.66
CA ASN A 118 -0.85 -15.59 -9.60
C ASN A 118 -1.73 -16.80 -9.99
N GLU A 119 -2.98 -16.85 -9.54
CA GLU A 119 -3.92 -17.91 -9.93
C GLU A 119 -4.24 -17.87 -11.43
N LYS A 120 -4.45 -16.67 -11.99
CA LYS A 120 -4.64 -16.47 -13.44
C LYS A 120 -3.41 -16.90 -14.25
N GLN A 121 -2.21 -16.51 -13.82
CA GLN A 121 -0.97 -16.90 -14.46
C GLN A 121 -0.75 -18.41 -14.41
N LYS A 122 -1.02 -19.03 -13.25
CA LYS A 122 -0.92 -20.49 -13.09
C LYS A 122 -1.93 -21.24 -13.96
N ALA A 123 -3.17 -20.77 -14.05
CA ALA A 123 -4.18 -21.37 -14.92
C ALA A 123 -3.82 -21.24 -16.41
N LEU A 124 -3.29 -20.09 -16.82
CA LEU A 124 -2.78 -19.87 -18.17
C LEU A 124 -1.60 -20.80 -18.49
N LEU A 125 -0.61 -20.87 -17.59
CA LEU A 125 0.55 -21.75 -17.72
C LEU A 125 0.10 -23.21 -17.88
N GLN A 126 -0.78 -23.67 -16.99
CA GLN A 126 -1.29 -25.03 -17.02
C GLN A 126 -2.04 -25.32 -18.33
N GLY A 127 -2.97 -24.44 -18.74
CA GLY A 127 -3.74 -24.62 -19.96
C GLY A 127 -2.89 -24.65 -21.23
N GLU A 128 -1.86 -23.81 -21.33
CA GLU A 128 -0.96 -23.81 -22.49
C GLU A 128 0.01 -25.01 -22.48
N LEU A 129 0.45 -25.49 -21.31
CA LEU A 129 1.24 -26.72 -21.22
C LEU A 129 0.41 -27.97 -21.52
N GLU A 130 -0.84 -28.03 -21.07
CA GLU A 130 -1.79 -29.10 -21.43
C GLU A 130 -2.05 -29.12 -22.94
N TRP A 131 -2.31 -27.94 -23.53
CA TRP A 131 -2.46 -27.84 -24.98
C TRP A 131 -1.18 -28.25 -25.72
N LEU A 132 0.00 -27.85 -25.24
CA LEU A 132 1.26 -28.25 -25.85
C LEU A 132 1.45 -29.77 -25.76
N ALA A 133 1.16 -30.38 -24.61
CA ALA A 133 1.19 -31.83 -24.40
C ALA A 133 0.31 -32.55 -25.44
N ASP A 134 -0.90 -32.05 -25.66
CA ASP A 134 -1.81 -32.58 -26.68
C ASP A 134 -1.25 -32.49 -28.10
N LYS A 135 -0.56 -31.40 -28.43
CA LYS A 135 0.06 -31.22 -29.76
C LYS A 135 1.30 -32.06 -29.97
N ILE A 136 2.04 -32.40 -28.90
CA ILE A 136 3.25 -33.22 -28.99
C ILE A 136 2.98 -34.72 -28.77
N LYS A 137 1.72 -35.18 -28.85
CA LYS A 137 1.34 -36.60 -28.66
C LYS A 137 2.04 -37.59 -29.59
N MET A 138 2.61 -37.13 -30.71
CA MET A 138 3.40 -37.96 -31.63
C MET A 138 4.80 -38.35 -31.10
N PHE A 139 5.28 -37.70 -30.04
CA PHE A 139 6.52 -38.06 -29.36
C PHE A 139 6.28 -39.21 -28.35
N THR A 140 7.32 -39.95 -27.98
CA THR A 140 7.15 -41.00 -26.94
C THR A 140 6.85 -40.37 -25.58
N GLU A 141 6.31 -41.13 -24.63
CA GLU A 141 5.97 -40.61 -23.29
C GLU A 141 7.20 -40.01 -22.58
N GLU A 142 8.38 -40.61 -22.75
CA GLU A 142 9.64 -40.12 -22.19
C GLU A 142 10.07 -38.80 -22.84
N GLU A 143 9.91 -38.69 -24.16
CA GLU A 143 10.21 -37.46 -24.91
C GLU A 143 9.24 -36.34 -24.52
N GLN A 144 7.94 -36.63 -24.43
CA GLN A 144 6.94 -35.67 -23.98
C GLN A 144 7.24 -35.17 -22.57
N LYS A 145 7.57 -36.08 -21.65
CA LYS A 145 7.92 -35.70 -20.26
C LYS A 145 9.16 -34.81 -20.22
N ALA A 146 10.19 -35.12 -21.01
CA ALA A 146 11.39 -34.29 -21.10
C ALA A 146 11.08 -32.90 -21.70
N ILE A 147 10.29 -32.84 -22.77
CA ILE A 147 9.88 -31.59 -23.43
C ILE A 147 9.04 -30.73 -22.46
N LEU A 148 8.03 -31.31 -21.80
CA LEU A 148 7.16 -30.59 -20.87
C LEU A 148 7.91 -30.12 -19.63
N ALA A 149 8.89 -30.88 -19.14
CA ALA A 149 9.76 -30.44 -18.05
C ALA A 149 10.61 -29.21 -18.47
N CYS A 150 11.16 -29.21 -19.69
CA CYS A 150 11.85 -28.06 -20.24
C CYS A 150 10.91 -26.87 -20.43
N ALA A 151 9.71 -27.12 -20.97
CA ALA A 151 8.71 -26.09 -21.22
C ALA A 151 8.24 -25.45 -19.92
N TYR A 152 8.02 -26.23 -18.85
CA TYR A 152 7.68 -25.73 -17.54
C TYR A 152 8.81 -24.87 -16.95
N ALA A 153 10.06 -25.33 -16.98
CA ALA A 153 11.20 -24.56 -16.49
C ALA A 153 11.37 -23.23 -17.25
N PHE A 154 11.16 -23.24 -18.57
CA PHE A 154 11.22 -22.04 -19.38
C PHE A 154 10.04 -21.10 -19.11
N ALA A 155 8.84 -21.65 -18.96
CA ALA A 155 7.63 -20.88 -18.77
C ALA A 155 7.54 -20.22 -17.38
N GLU A 156 7.87 -20.98 -16.32
CA GLU A 156 7.77 -20.52 -14.92
C GLU A 156 9.01 -19.75 -14.46
N HIS A 157 10.21 -20.15 -14.90
CA HIS A 157 11.47 -19.64 -14.35
C HIS A 157 12.37 -18.93 -15.38
N ASP A 158 11.93 -18.82 -16.65
CA ASP A 158 12.74 -18.30 -17.75
C ASP A 158 14.07 -19.07 -17.94
N LEU A 159 14.09 -20.35 -17.53
CA LEU A 159 15.27 -21.21 -17.61
C LEU A 159 15.16 -22.16 -18.80
N ILE A 160 16.09 -22.04 -19.74
CA ILE A 160 16.20 -22.96 -20.89
C ILE A 160 17.17 -24.09 -20.52
N ILE A 161 16.60 -25.25 -20.20
CA ILE A 161 17.36 -26.44 -19.80
C ILE A 161 17.50 -27.41 -20.97
N THR A 162 18.59 -28.19 -20.97
CA THR A 162 18.76 -29.30 -21.91
C THR A 162 17.80 -30.43 -21.52
N PRO A 163 17.08 -31.05 -22.46
CA PRO A 163 16.21 -32.18 -22.16
C PRO A 163 17.02 -33.35 -21.59
N SER A 164 16.41 -34.10 -20.67
CA SER A 164 17.03 -35.25 -20.01
C SER A 164 17.34 -36.40 -20.97
N ILE A 165 16.68 -36.44 -22.13
CA ILE A 165 16.91 -37.39 -23.21
C ILE A 165 16.97 -36.68 -24.56
N SER A 166 17.61 -37.31 -25.54
CA SER A 166 17.67 -36.77 -26.91
C SER A 166 16.32 -36.94 -27.61
N ILE A 167 15.71 -35.80 -27.96
CA ILE A 167 14.43 -35.78 -28.68
C ILE A 167 14.65 -36.12 -30.16
N GLN A 168 14.08 -37.22 -30.63
CA GLN A 168 14.23 -37.69 -32.01
C GLN A 168 13.30 -36.95 -32.96
N GLN A 169 13.70 -36.81 -34.22
CA GLN A 169 12.79 -36.34 -35.27
C GLN A 169 11.71 -37.39 -35.53
N LYS A 170 10.48 -36.93 -35.80
CA LYS A 170 9.34 -37.77 -36.18
C LYS A 170 8.88 -37.37 -37.56
N ASP A 171 8.63 -38.35 -38.42
CA ASP A 171 8.13 -38.10 -39.79
C ASP A 171 6.76 -37.40 -39.78
N THR A 172 6.01 -37.55 -38.68
CA THR A 172 4.68 -36.97 -38.46
C THR A 172 4.71 -35.54 -37.91
N CYS A 173 5.88 -34.99 -37.58
CA CYS A 173 6.03 -33.63 -37.06
C CYS A 173 7.02 -32.85 -37.94
N SER A 174 6.54 -31.85 -38.67
CA SER A 174 7.43 -30.98 -39.44
C SER A 174 8.11 -29.94 -38.53
N GLN A 175 9.25 -29.40 -38.98
CA GLN A 175 9.88 -28.25 -38.32
C GLN A 175 8.92 -27.07 -38.16
N GLN A 176 8.06 -26.83 -39.15
CA GLN A 176 7.10 -25.72 -39.14
C GLN A 176 5.99 -25.94 -38.10
N ASP A 177 5.50 -27.18 -37.96
CA ASP A 177 4.50 -27.52 -36.96
C ASP A 177 5.07 -27.42 -35.56
N LEU A 178 6.27 -27.95 -35.33
CA LEU A 178 6.95 -27.82 -34.04
C LEU A 178 7.18 -26.35 -33.67
N MET A 179 7.66 -25.54 -34.62
CA MET A 179 7.80 -24.10 -34.42
C MET A 179 6.46 -23.46 -34.05
N TYR A 180 5.39 -23.79 -34.76
CA TYR A 180 4.06 -23.26 -34.47
C TYR A 180 3.56 -23.67 -33.08
N PHE A 181 3.64 -24.93 -32.69
CA PHE A 181 3.18 -25.40 -31.37
C PHE A 181 3.90 -24.66 -30.24
N VAL A 182 5.23 -24.63 -30.31
CA VAL A 182 6.07 -23.99 -29.29
C VAL A 182 5.87 -22.47 -29.26
N CYS A 183 5.80 -21.83 -30.43
CA CYS A 183 5.48 -20.40 -30.51
C CYS A 183 4.10 -20.08 -29.96
N SER A 184 3.09 -20.90 -30.27
CA SER A 184 1.71 -20.66 -29.84
C SER A 184 1.59 -20.71 -28.32
N ALA A 185 2.15 -21.75 -27.70
CA ALA A 185 2.13 -21.88 -26.24
C ALA A 185 2.86 -20.70 -25.58
N PHE A 186 4.09 -20.41 -26.01
CA PHE A 186 4.93 -19.45 -25.30
C PHE A 186 4.61 -17.97 -25.62
N PHE A 187 4.11 -17.65 -26.81
CA PHE A 187 3.60 -16.29 -27.05
C PHE A 187 2.37 -15.98 -26.22
N ASN A 188 1.48 -16.96 -25.98
CA ASN A 188 0.32 -16.79 -25.11
C ASN A 188 0.74 -16.58 -23.65
N MET A 189 1.86 -17.18 -23.22
CA MET A 189 2.49 -16.92 -21.93
C MET A 189 3.36 -15.64 -21.91
N GLY A 190 3.40 -14.85 -23.00
CA GLY A 190 4.13 -13.58 -23.07
C GLY A 190 5.65 -13.70 -23.23
N LYS A 191 6.18 -14.87 -23.61
CA LYS A 191 7.62 -15.06 -23.82
C LYS A 191 8.10 -14.34 -25.08
N LYS A 192 9.34 -13.84 -25.02
CA LYS A 192 9.94 -13.11 -26.14
C LYS A 192 10.32 -14.08 -27.25
N ARG A 193 10.20 -13.61 -28.50
CA ARG A 193 10.57 -14.39 -29.70
C ARG A 193 12.00 -14.95 -29.61
N ASN A 194 12.97 -14.16 -29.15
CA ASN A 194 14.37 -14.60 -29.07
C ASN A 194 14.53 -15.74 -28.05
N ASP A 195 13.90 -15.64 -26.89
CA ASP A 195 13.98 -16.67 -25.86
C ASP A 195 13.32 -17.98 -26.33
N ILE A 196 12.21 -17.88 -27.10
CA ILE A 196 11.57 -19.04 -27.74
C ILE A 196 12.48 -19.68 -28.79
N VAL A 197 13.24 -18.88 -29.56
CA VAL A 197 14.23 -19.39 -30.51
C VAL A 197 15.32 -20.17 -29.79
N SER A 198 15.86 -19.61 -28.72
CA SER A 198 16.88 -20.27 -27.89
C SER A 198 16.34 -21.56 -27.29
N PHE A 199 15.07 -21.57 -26.83
CA PHE A 199 14.39 -22.77 -26.35
C PHE A 199 14.32 -23.85 -27.42
N LEU A 200 13.82 -23.51 -28.61
CA LEU A 200 13.67 -24.46 -29.72
C LEU A 200 15.03 -25.04 -30.15
N TYR A 201 16.06 -24.21 -30.24
CA TYR A 201 17.41 -24.64 -30.58
C TYR A 201 18.00 -25.59 -29.53
N LYS A 202 17.81 -25.30 -28.24
CA LYS A 202 18.36 -26.10 -27.15
C LYS A 202 17.62 -27.43 -26.94
N VAL A 203 16.29 -27.41 -27.01
CA VAL A 203 15.44 -28.57 -26.70
C VAL A 203 15.28 -29.49 -27.90
N PHE A 204 15.31 -28.96 -29.13
CA PHE A 204 15.13 -29.72 -30.35
C PHE A 204 16.31 -29.57 -31.33
N PRO A 205 17.55 -29.89 -30.91
CA PRO A 205 18.74 -29.67 -31.74
C PRO A 205 18.69 -30.47 -33.05
N LEU A 206 18.08 -31.67 -33.03
CA LEU A 206 17.92 -32.48 -34.24
C LEU A 206 16.96 -31.83 -35.24
N TYR A 207 15.88 -31.16 -34.78
CA TYR A 207 14.96 -30.45 -35.68
C TYR A 207 15.59 -29.19 -36.28
N PHE A 208 16.54 -28.54 -35.60
CA PHE A 208 17.10 -27.25 -36.04
C PHE A 208 18.63 -27.27 -36.20
N PRO A 209 19.18 -28.10 -37.11
CA PRO A 209 20.63 -28.26 -37.27
C PRO A 209 21.31 -27.03 -37.87
N ALA A 210 20.56 -26.16 -38.55
CA ALA A 210 21.06 -24.95 -39.21
C ALA A 210 21.45 -23.81 -38.24
N GLY A 211 21.27 -24.01 -36.94
CA GLY A 211 21.64 -23.05 -35.89
C GLY A 211 20.59 -21.99 -35.60
N GLU A 212 20.80 -21.32 -34.47
CA GLU A 212 19.86 -20.37 -33.86
C GLU A 212 19.54 -19.16 -34.74
N SER A 213 20.54 -18.64 -35.46
CA SER A 213 20.38 -17.45 -36.32
C SER A 213 19.47 -17.71 -37.52
N VAL A 214 19.54 -18.91 -38.10
CA VAL A 214 18.67 -19.33 -39.21
C VAL A 214 17.25 -19.58 -38.70
N LEU A 215 17.13 -20.18 -37.52
CA LEU A 215 15.84 -20.39 -36.86
C LEU A 215 15.14 -19.05 -36.56
N ALA A 216 15.85 -18.07 -36.00
CA ALA A 216 15.30 -16.74 -35.71
C ALA A 216 14.66 -16.08 -36.94
N LYS A 217 15.29 -16.20 -38.11
CA LYS A 217 14.78 -15.66 -39.38
C LYS A 217 13.51 -16.35 -39.86
N LYS A 218 13.38 -17.66 -39.59
CA LYS A 218 12.23 -18.49 -40.02
C LYS A 218 11.06 -18.45 -39.04
N MET A 219 11.25 -17.92 -37.82
CA MET A 219 10.20 -17.89 -36.80
C MET A 219 8.92 -17.18 -37.28
N PRO A 220 7.75 -17.78 -37.02
CA PRO A 220 6.48 -17.13 -37.30
C PRO A 220 6.30 -15.89 -36.41
N GLY A 221 5.60 -14.88 -36.92
CA GLY A 221 5.21 -13.71 -36.13
C GLY A 221 4.05 -14.03 -35.19
N GLN A 222 4.00 -13.35 -34.04
CA GLN A 222 2.99 -13.58 -32.99
C GLN A 222 1.55 -13.48 -33.52
N GLU A 223 1.25 -12.48 -34.35
CA GLU A 223 -0.09 -12.30 -34.94
C GLU A 223 -0.51 -13.50 -35.80
N ARG A 224 0.39 -13.98 -36.68
CA ARG A 224 0.13 -15.15 -37.53
C ARG A 224 -0.12 -16.42 -36.72
N VAL A 225 0.62 -16.58 -35.61
CA VAL A 225 0.44 -17.73 -34.70
C VAL A 225 -0.91 -17.64 -34.00
N LYS A 226 -1.30 -16.45 -33.54
CA LYS A 226 -2.60 -16.21 -32.90
C LYS A 226 -3.77 -16.47 -33.84
N GLU A 227 -3.72 -15.96 -35.07
CA GLU A 227 -4.74 -16.22 -36.10
C GLU A 227 -4.91 -17.72 -36.39
N ARG A 228 -3.80 -18.47 -36.48
CA ARG A 228 -3.86 -19.92 -36.69
C ARG A 228 -4.47 -20.64 -35.49
N ARG A 229 -4.17 -20.19 -34.26
CA ARG A 229 -4.73 -20.76 -33.02
C ARG A 229 -6.24 -20.50 -32.90
N GLU A 230 -6.70 -19.32 -33.28
CA GLU A 230 -8.14 -19.00 -33.29
C GLU A 230 -8.93 -19.86 -34.28
N LYS A 231 -8.33 -20.18 -35.45
CA LYS A 231 -8.93 -21.09 -36.44
C LYS A 231 -9.02 -22.55 -35.99
N GLU A 232 -8.25 -22.96 -34.98
CA GLU A 232 -8.35 -24.31 -34.40
C GLU A 232 -9.46 -24.42 -33.34
N ASN A 233 -9.86 -23.29 -32.75
CA ASN A 233 -10.86 -23.23 -31.69
C ASN A 233 -12.27 -22.93 -32.21
N ASN A 234 -12.41 -22.59 -33.50
CA ASN A 234 -13.67 -22.32 -34.21
C ASN A 234 -14.01 -23.47 -35.16
#